data_AF-A0A4S3KTZ1-F1
#
_entry.id   AF-A0A4S3KTZ1-F1
#
_cell.length_a   1.000
_cell.length_b   1.000
_cell.length_c   1.000
_cell.angle_alpha   90.00
_cell.angle_beta   90.00
_cell.angle_gamma   90.00
#
_symmetry.space_group_name_H-M   'P 1'
#
loop_
_entity.id
_entity.type
_entity.pdbx_description
1 polymer ?
#
loop_
_entity_poly.entity_id
_entity_poly.type
_entity_poly.pdbx_seq_one_letter_code
_entity_poly.pdbx_strand_id
1 'polypeptide(L)'
;MVWRGDAGEPAPGAVLLQRSYGAAQHASQCVALPGGDIDAYALSEGAAGDPAELAVWFYGTGNCSGTPSFTATAQKSPSPGAWTLHHLLDFTPPAGTRSARVLLMNSGTGSTYMDHAAFGAAGTIGAPLQFRIGGNVSGLLGLGLALRLNAGETLALDSNGIFAFDSRIIDGGTYTVVVLQAPAAPEQVCHVHNGSGTVNGDDVGDVHIDCKPPVRYRVGGAVVGLAGAGLALDLNGIEVLPVSANGAFEFSTTLLDGDAYSVTVRQQPASPLQTCQVGGGSGVIAGGDVLDVQVQCANKVMDRIFASGFE
;
A
#
# COMPACT_ATOMS: atom_id res chain seq x y z
N MET A 1 -19.36 35.57 0.89
CA MET A 1 -18.82 34.49 0.04
C MET A 1 -19.46 33.14 0.39
N VAL A 2 -20.53 32.69 -0.28
CA VAL A 2 -21.12 31.37 0.02
C VAL A 2 -20.10 30.28 -0.33
N TRP A 3 -19.68 29.49 0.67
CA TRP A 3 -18.76 28.38 0.44
C TRP A 3 -19.58 27.11 0.20
N ARG A 4 -19.37 26.47 -0.96
CA ARG A 4 -19.88 25.13 -1.25
C ARG A 4 -18.69 24.19 -1.07
N GLY A 5 -18.85 23.16 -0.23
CA GLY A 5 -17.81 22.14 -0.06
C GLY A 5 -17.49 21.46 -1.38
N ASP A 6 -16.21 21.18 -1.60
CA ASP A 6 -15.77 20.44 -2.77
C ASP A 6 -16.16 18.95 -2.66
N ALA A 7 -16.86 18.49 -3.70
CA ALA A 7 -17.17 17.12 -4.09
C ALA A 7 -18.09 16.27 -3.18
N GLY A 8 -19.38 16.18 -3.55
CA GLY A 8 -20.06 14.88 -3.58
C GLY A 8 -21.50 14.80 -3.09
N GLU A 9 -21.89 15.53 -2.04
CA GLU A 9 -23.29 15.54 -1.56
C GLU A 9 -23.84 16.96 -1.40
N PRO A 10 -25.14 17.17 -1.69
CA PRO A 10 -25.78 18.47 -1.53
C PRO A 10 -25.99 18.75 -0.04
N ALA A 11 -25.11 19.54 0.59
CA ALA A 11 -25.36 20.05 1.93
C ALA A 11 -26.68 20.86 1.92
N PRO A 12 -27.71 20.47 2.69
CA PRO A 12 -28.89 21.29 2.86
C PRO A 12 -28.52 22.51 3.70
N GLY A 13 -28.43 23.68 3.05
CA GLY A 13 -28.39 24.96 3.75
C GLY A 13 -27.00 25.56 4.01
N ALA A 14 -26.22 25.82 2.96
CA ALA A 14 -25.09 26.74 3.07
C ALA A 14 -25.60 28.19 3.23
N VAL A 15 -25.47 28.76 4.43
CA VAL A 15 -25.61 30.21 4.66
C VAL A 15 -24.27 30.75 5.14
N LEU A 16 -23.72 31.68 4.36
CA LEU A 16 -22.59 32.52 4.76
C LEU A 16 -23.03 33.97 4.75
N LEU A 17 -22.43 34.81 5.61
CA LEU A 17 -21.99 36.22 5.42
C LEU A 17 -21.76 36.88 6.81
N GLN A 18 -20.83 37.81 7.07
CA GLN A 18 -19.48 38.17 6.61
C GLN A 18 -18.99 39.33 7.53
N ARG A 19 -17.69 39.38 7.88
CA ARG A 19 -16.83 40.53 8.27
C ARG A 19 -17.44 41.75 9.00
N SER A 20 -16.86 42.11 10.15
CA SER A 20 -16.72 43.52 10.55
C SER A 20 -15.49 43.75 11.44
N TYR A 21 -14.53 44.51 10.90
CA TYR A 21 -13.39 45.06 11.64
C TYR A 21 -13.87 46.01 12.74
N GLY A 22 -13.50 45.73 13.98
CA GLY A 22 -13.64 46.67 15.09
C GLY A 22 -14.20 46.02 16.35
N ALA A 23 -13.52 46.23 17.47
CA ALA A 23 -13.78 45.66 18.77
C ALA A 23 -15.25 45.78 19.21
N ALA A 24 -16.05 44.74 18.99
CA ALA A 24 -17.34 44.53 19.64
C ALA A 24 -17.76 43.06 19.56
N GLN A 25 -18.24 42.54 20.69
CA GLN A 25 -18.70 41.19 20.96
C GLN A 25 -19.41 40.48 19.79
N HIS A 26 -18.95 39.29 19.40
CA HIS A 26 -19.60 38.46 18.38
C HIS A 26 -20.68 37.56 19.01
N ALA A 27 -21.84 37.46 18.35
CA ALA A 27 -22.95 36.61 18.76
C ALA A 27 -22.84 35.23 18.10
N SER A 28 -23.05 34.16 18.88
CA SER A 28 -23.23 32.81 18.35
C SER A 28 -24.60 32.67 17.68
N GLN A 29 -24.65 32.03 16.50
CA GLN A 29 -25.89 31.79 15.76
C GLN A 29 -26.14 30.29 15.63
N CYS A 30 -27.34 29.85 16.03
CA CYS A 30 -27.81 28.48 15.87
C CYS A 30 -28.84 28.45 14.73
N VAL A 31 -28.65 27.57 13.74
CA VAL A 31 -29.59 27.40 12.62
C VAL A 31 -30.00 25.93 12.58
N ALA A 32 -31.30 25.66 12.70
CA ALA A 32 -31.82 24.31 12.51
C ALA A 32 -31.89 24.01 11.00
N LEU A 33 -31.31 22.89 10.56
CA LEU A 33 -31.35 22.46 9.18
C LEU A 33 -32.51 21.48 8.92
N PRO A 34 -33.07 21.45 7.69
CA PRO A 34 -34.08 20.46 7.33
C PRO A 34 -33.44 19.06 7.35
N GLY A 35 -33.85 18.21 8.30
CA GLY A 35 -33.27 16.88 8.50
C GLY A 35 -33.09 16.50 9.98
N GLY A 36 -33.21 17.46 10.90
CA GLY A 36 -33.03 17.22 12.34
C GLY A 36 -31.60 17.43 12.83
N ASP A 37 -30.71 17.84 11.93
CA ASP A 37 -29.34 18.24 12.24
C ASP A 37 -29.29 19.72 12.67
N ILE A 38 -28.53 20.00 13.71
CA ILE A 38 -28.29 21.34 14.24
C ILE A 38 -26.91 21.82 13.79
N ASP A 39 -26.86 22.88 12.98
CA ASP A 39 -25.62 23.62 12.74
C ASP A 39 -25.59 24.84 13.67
N ALA A 40 -24.70 24.82 14.66
CA ALA A 40 -24.33 26.02 15.41
C ALA A 40 -22.92 26.45 14.99
N TYR A 41 -22.75 27.77 14.82
CA TYR A 41 -21.50 28.38 14.41
C TYR A 41 -21.09 29.49 15.37
N ALA A 42 -19.78 29.57 15.62
CA ALA A 42 -19.24 30.50 16.58
C ALA A 42 -17.87 31.01 16.08
N LEU A 43 -17.71 32.34 16.01
CA LEU A 43 -16.53 33.06 15.52
C LEU A 43 -15.69 33.64 16.65
N SER A 44 -14.38 33.49 16.54
CA SER A 44 -13.39 34.19 17.37
C SER A 44 -12.38 34.87 16.45
N GLU A 45 -12.12 36.17 16.68
CA GLU A 45 -11.02 36.90 16.04
C GLU A 45 -9.73 36.77 16.86
N GLY A 46 -8.59 36.65 16.16
CA GLY A 46 -7.27 36.80 16.75
C GLY A 46 -6.93 38.25 17.14
N ALA A 47 -5.89 38.44 17.96
CA ALA A 47 -5.45 39.77 18.41
C ALA A 47 -5.09 40.71 17.24
N ALA A 48 -5.23 42.02 17.46
CA ALA A 48 -5.08 43.06 16.45
C ALA A 48 -3.75 42.95 15.68
N GLY A 49 -3.84 42.61 14.38
CA GLY A 49 -2.70 42.60 13.45
C GLY A 49 -2.69 41.46 12.43
N ASP A 50 -3.45 40.37 12.64
CA ASP A 50 -3.51 39.22 11.72
C ASP A 50 -4.73 38.32 12.07
N PRO A 51 -5.94 38.58 11.51
CA PRO A 51 -7.15 37.89 11.94
C PRO A 51 -7.19 36.46 11.38
N ALA A 52 -6.93 35.49 12.26
CA ALA A 52 -7.44 34.14 12.06
C ALA A 52 -8.92 34.12 12.48
N GLU A 53 -9.80 33.62 11.60
CA GLU A 53 -11.21 33.35 11.91
C GLU A 53 -11.31 31.87 12.32
N LEU A 54 -11.77 31.59 13.54
CA LEU A 54 -12.11 30.23 13.94
C LEU A 54 -13.60 29.98 13.70
N ALA A 55 -13.91 28.91 12.99
CA ALA A 55 -15.26 28.44 12.73
C ALA A 55 -15.46 27.06 13.34
N VAL A 56 -16.56 26.83 14.06
CA VAL A 56 -16.89 25.52 14.62
C VAL A 56 -18.30 25.14 14.19
N TRP A 57 -18.49 23.96 13.62
CA TRP A 57 -19.79 23.37 13.29
C TRP A 57 -20.08 22.22 14.25
N PHE A 58 -21.31 22.15 14.74
CA PHE A 58 -21.81 21.03 15.54
C PHE A 58 -22.73 20.17 14.68
N TYR A 59 -22.81 18.86 14.97
CA TYR A 59 -23.77 17.94 14.37
C TYR A 59 -24.48 17.17 15.48
N GLY A 60 -25.80 17.02 15.39
CA GLY A 60 -26.57 16.30 16.41
C GLY A 60 -28.08 16.45 16.27
N THR A 61 -28.80 15.70 17.12
CA THR A 61 -30.27 15.63 17.14
C THR A 61 -30.78 16.32 18.40
N GLY A 62 -31.55 17.42 18.29
CA GLY A 62 -32.10 18.14 19.43
C GLY A 62 -32.66 19.53 19.11
N ASN A 63 -33.05 20.28 20.14
CA ASN A 63 -33.41 21.70 20.02
C ASN A 63 -32.22 22.56 20.46
N CYS A 64 -31.89 23.61 19.69
CA CYS A 64 -30.93 24.65 20.09
C CYS A 64 -31.43 25.40 21.35
N SER A 65 -31.16 24.87 22.55
CA SER A 65 -31.42 25.59 23.80
C SER A 65 -30.10 26.03 24.44
N GLY A 66 -29.91 27.35 24.56
CA GLY A 66 -28.70 27.98 25.11
C GLY A 66 -27.89 28.75 24.07
N THR A 67 -27.14 29.77 24.50
CA THR A 67 -26.10 30.42 23.69
C THR A 67 -24.84 29.57 23.77
N PRO A 68 -24.40 28.90 22.69
CA PRO A 68 -23.13 28.22 22.70
C PRO A 68 -22.03 29.27 22.86
N SER A 69 -21.11 29.02 23.78
CA SER A 69 -19.93 29.84 24.02
C SER A 69 -18.69 28.96 24.01
N PHE A 70 -17.61 29.49 23.46
CA PHE A 70 -16.31 28.86 23.45
C PHE A 70 -15.24 29.93 23.66
N THR A 71 -14.12 29.57 24.27
CA THR A 71 -12.92 30.39 24.28
C THR A 71 -11.81 29.62 23.57
N ALA A 72 -11.26 30.18 22.49
CA ALA A 72 -10.16 29.54 21.78
C ALA A 72 -8.87 30.34 21.95
N THR A 73 -7.75 29.65 22.18
CA THR A 73 -6.43 30.26 22.20
C THR A 73 -5.63 29.71 21.02
N ALA A 74 -5.49 30.52 19.97
CA ALA A 74 -4.63 30.21 18.84
C ALA A 74 -3.22 30.80 19.07
N GLN A 75 -2.17 30.07 18.72
CA GLN A 75 -0.81 30.60 18.67
C GLN A 75 -0.30 30.60 17.24
N LYS A 76 0.39 31.69 16.86
CA LYS A 76 1.03 31.81 15.56
C LYS A 76 2.12 30.74 15.45
N SER A 77 2.06 29.92 14.40
CA SER A 77 3.08 28.92 14.13
C SER A 77 4.43 29.61 13.85
N PRO A 78 5.58 28.99 14.16
CA PRO A 78 6.88 29.50 13.74
C PRO A 78 7.06 29.59 12.22
N SER A 79 6.24 28.86 11.45
CA SER A 79 6.24 28.93 9.98
C SER A 79 5.49 30.16 9.45
N PRO A 80 6.04 30.89 8.45
CA PRO A 80 5.38 32.07 7.89
C PRO A 80 3.99 31.71 7.35
N GLY A 81 2.95 32.41 7.83
CA GLY A 81 1.58 32.25 7.34
C GLY A 81 0.81 31.05 7.87
N ALA A 82 1.31 30.33 8.87
CA ALA A 82 0.57 29.24 9.50
C ALA A 82 0.15 29.61 10.94
N TRP A 83 -1.07 29.24 11.30
CA TRP A 83 -1.56 29.26 12.68
C TRP A 83 -1.77 27.83 13.14
N THR A 84 -1.35 27.53 14.36
CA THR A 84 -1.63 26.25 15.01
C THR A 84 -2.56 26.51 16.18
N LEU A 85 -3.75 25.91 16.16
CA LEU A 85 -4.65 25.92 17.30
C LEU A 85 -4.07 24.99 18.37
N HIS A 86 -3.65 25.56 19.49
CA HIS A 86 -3.01 24.78 20.56
C HIS A 86 -4.06 24.23 21.53
N HIS A 87 -5.06 25.04 21.91
CA HIS A 87 -6.12 24.67 22.85
C HIS A 87 -7.43 25.46 22.60
N LEU A 88 -8.57 24.76 22.66
CA LEU A 88 -9.85 25.39 23.05
C LEU A 88 -10.06 25.14 24.54
N LEU A 89 -10.41 26.18 25.26
CA LEU A 89 -10.76 26.13 26.68
C LEU A 89 -12.25 26.46 26.83
N ASP A 90 -12.90 25.79 27.77
CA ASP A 90 -14.29 26.01 28.18
C ASP A 90 -15.31 25.92 27.03
N PHE A 91 -15.56 24.69 26.58
CA PHE A 91 -16.55 24.39 25.55
C PHE A 91 -17.89 23.94 26.15
N THR A 92 -18.97 24.67 25.85
CA THR A 92 -20.35 24.25 26.21
C THR A 92 -21.17 24.02 24.93
N PRO A 93 -21.29 22.76 24.45
CA PRO A 93 -22.09 22.46 23.26
C PRO A 93 -23.59 22.69 23.51
N PRO A 94 -24.38 22.93 22.46
CA PRO A 94 -25.81 22.74 22.52
C PRO A 94 -26.17 21.31 22.98
N ALA A 95 -27.24 21.18 23.78
CA ALA A 95 -27.73 19.89 24.23
C ALA A 95 -28.09 18.99 23.02
N GLY A 96 -27.58 17.75 22.99
CA GLY A 96 -27.82 16.79 21.91
C GLY A 96 -26.76 16.74 20.80
N THR A 97 -25.68 17.51 20.93
CA THR A 97 -24.51 17.44 20.03
C THR A 97 -23.85 16.06 20.09
N ARG A 98 -23.59 15.44 18.92
CA ARG A 98 -22.92 14.13 18.78
C ARG A 98 -21.48 14.25 18.30
N SER A 99 -21.21 15.21 17.42
CA SER A 99 -19.87 15.50 16.91
C SER A 99 -19.75 16.99 16.55
N ALA A 100 -18.52 17.46 16.28
CA ALA A 100 -18.29 18.79 15.76
C ALA A 100 -17.07 18.80 14.83
N ARG A 101 -17.06 19.73 13.88
CA ARG A 101 -15.93 20.03 13.00
C ARG A 101 -15.40 21.42 13.33
N VAL A 102 -14.09 21.55 13.49
CA VAL A 102 -13.43 22.82 13.80
C VAL A 102 -12.59 23.21 12.59
N LEU A 103 -12.82 24.40 12.05
CA LEU A 103 -12.08 24.94 10.92
C LEU A 103 -11.33 26.19 11.35
N LEU A 104 -10.02 26.19 11.13
CA LEU A 104 -9.20 27.38 11.26
C LEU A 104 -9.05 28.03 9.89
N MET A 105 -9.70 29.16 9.71
CA MET A 105 -9.58 29.99 8.51
C MET A 105 -8.46 31.00 8.73
N ASN A 106 -7.37 30.89 7.97
CA ASN A 106 -6.36 31.93 7.89
C ASN A 106 -6.63 32.83 6.66
N SER A 107 -6.61 34.14 6.85
CA SER A 107 -6.81 35.12 5.78
C SER A 107 -5.66 35.18 4.75
N GLY A 108 -4.56 34.46 4.99
CA GLY A 108 -3.44 34.29 4.06
C GLY A 108 -3.13 32.83 3.72
N THR A 109 -3.52 32.39 2.52
CA THR A 109 -2.92 31.27 1.76
C THR A 109 -3.17 29.80 2.18
N GLY A 110 -3.96 29.49 3.20
CA GLY A 110 -4.38 28.11 3.44
C GLY A 110 -5.26 27.93 4.67
N SER A 111 -6.39 27.23 4.52
CA SER A 111 -7.21 26.76 5.65
C SER A 111 -6.71 25.39 6.07
N THR A 112 -6.49 25.15 7.36
CA THR A 112 -6.24 23.82 7.90
C THR A 112 -7.52 23.29 8.55
N TYR A 113 -8.04 22.18 8.02
CA TYR A 113 -9.23 21.49 8.53
C TYR A 113 -8.83 20.61 9.72
N MET A 114 -9.50 20.75 10.87
CA MET A 114 -9.52 19.71 11.90
C MET A 114 -10.82 18.94 11.70
N ASP A 115 -10.78 17.91 10.85
CA ASP A 115 -11.89 16.99 10.69
C ASP A 115 -11.87 15.99 11.85
N HIS A 116 -12.84 16.11 12.75
CA HIS A 116 -13.13 15.23 13.88
C HIS A 116 -12.24 15.36 15.14
N ALA A 117 -12.66 16.27 16.03
CA ALA A 117 -12.25 16.27 17.44
C ALA A 117 -13.24 15.44 18.29
N ALA A 118 -12.72 14.62 19.23
CA ALA A 118 -13.57 13.96 20.23
C ALA A 118 -13.94 14.91 21.38
N PHE A 119 -15.22 14.91 21.75
CA PHE A 119 -15.75 15.64 22.89
C PHE A 119 -15.79 14.74 24.13
N GLY A 120 -15.00 15.08 25.15
CA GLY A 120 -15.15 14.49 26.49
C GLY A 120 -16.31 15.12 27.27
N ALA A 121 -16.75 14.47 28.35
CA ALA A 121 -17.89 14.87 29.18
C ALA A 121 -17.72 16.21 29.96
N ALA A 122 -16.70 17.02 29.65
CA ALA A 122 -16.38 18.25 30.39
C ALA A 122 -15.76 19.36 29.51
N GLY A 123 -16.10 19.44 28.21
CA GLY A 123 -15.81 20.65 27.43
C GLY A 123 -14.32 20.91 27.15
N THR A 124 -13.47 19.89 27.21
CA THR A 124 -12.11 19.93 26.67
C THR A 124 -12.11 19.34 25.26
N ILE A 125 -11.42 19.98 24.31
CA ILE A 125 -11.03 19.29 23.07
C ILE A 125 -10.06 18.20 23.51
N GLY A 126 -10.52 16.95 23.44
CA GLY A 126 -9.66 15.79 23.63
C GLY A 126 -8.62 15.73 22.50
N ALA A 127 -7.53 14.99 22.72
CA ALA A 127 -6.59 14.67 21.64
C ALA A 127 -7.36 14.21 20.37
N PRO A 128 -6.86 14.51 19.15
CA PRO A 128 -7.51 14.09 17.92
C PRO A 128 -7.81 12.59 17.97
N LEU A 129 -8.98 12.18 17.49
CA LEU A 129 -9.33 10.75 17.44
C LEU A 129 -8.28 10.02 16.60
N GLN A 130 -7.76 8.92 17.15
CA GLN A 130 -6.78 8.10 16.45
C GLN A 130 -7.24 6.65 16.47
N PHE A 131 -7.18 6.06 15.29
CA PHE A 131 -7.69 4.74 15.00
C PHE A 131 -6.55 3.80 14.61
N ARG A 132 -6.72 2.52 14.92
CA ARG A 132 -5.77 1.47 14.57
C ARG A 132 -5.95 1.05 13.11
N ILE A 133 -4.84 0.65 12.51
CA ILE A 133 -4.82 -0.01 11.21
C ILE A 133 -4.45 -1.47 11.45
N GLY A 134 -5.19 -2.39 10.85
CA GLY A 134 -5.00 -3.81 11.01
C GLY A 134 -5.83 -4.62 10.03
N GLY A 135 -5.83 -5.93 10.24
CA GLY A 135 -6.65 -6.86 9.49
C GLY A 135 -6.16 -8.28 9.65
N ASN A 136 -6.09 -9.06 8.58
CA ASN A 136 -5.80 -10.49 8.64
C ASN A 136 -4.72 -10.93 7.66
N VAL A 137 -3.81 -11.78 8.14
CA VAL A 137 -2.82 -12.49 7.31
C VAL A 137 -3.26 -13.94 7.11
N SER A 138 -3.16 -14.43 5.89
CA SER A 138 -3.51 -15.81 5.50
C SER A 138 -2.46 -16.40 4.55
N GLY A 139 -2.35 -17.73 4.55
CA GLY A 139 -1.39 -18.45 3.70
C GLY A 139 0.08 -18.30 4.13
N LEU A 140 0.38 -17.67 5.26
CA LEU A 140 1.73 -17.54 5.78
C LEU A 140 2.25 -18.89 6.27
N LEU A 141 3.32 -19.36 5.65
CA LEU A 141 4.05 -20.58 5.98
C LEU A 141 5.53 -20.27 6.28
N GLY A 142 6.06 -19.23 5.65
CA GLY A 142 7.44 -18.79 5.76
C GLY A 142 7.68 -17.85 6.94
N LEU A 143 8.96 -17.76 7.32
CA LEU A 143 9.42 -16.83 8.34
C LEU A 143 9.89 -15.51 7.74
N GLY A 144 9.74 -14.43 8.51
CA GLY A 144 10.32 -13.13 8.19
C GLY A 144 9.40 -12.17 7.43
N LEU A 145 8.07 -12.39 7.44
CA LEU A 145 7.12 -11.38 6.95
C LEU A 145 7.23 -10.12 7.80
N ALA A 146 7.44 -8.98 7.16
CA ALA A 146 7.34 -7.68 7.81
C ALA A 146 6.47 -6.74 6.98
N LEU A 147 5.45 -6.15 7.61
CA LEU A 147 4.61 -5.12 7.04
C LEU A 147 5.09 -3.74 7.50
N ARG A 148 4.94 -2.74 6.65
CA ARG A 148 5.19 -1.33 7.00
C ARG A 148 3.89 -0.54 6.91
N LEU A 149 3.60 0.22 7.96
CA LEU A 149 2.55 1.24 7.95
C LEU A 149 3.16 2.61 7.65
N ASN A 150 2.76 3.19 6.52
CA ASN A 150 3.30 4.46 6.01
C ASN A 150 4.83 4.43 5.98
N ALA A 151 5.50 5.52 6.33
CA ALA A 151 6.97 5.58 6.46
C ALA A 151 7.45 5.30 7.90
N GLY A 152 6.56 4.85 8.79
CA GLY A 152 6.82 4.76 10.23
C GLY A 152 7.05 3.33 10.71
N GLU A 153 6.01 2.75 11.31
CA GLU A 153 6.09 1.47 12.00
C GLU A 153 6.33 0.29 11.06
N THR A 154 7.08 -0.68 11.56
CA THR A 154 7.26 -1.99 10.94
C THR A 154 6.76 -3.06 11.90
N LEU A 155 5.85 -3.90 11.40
CA LEU A 155 5.25 -5.00 12.16
C LEU A 155 5.73 -6.33 11.59
N ALA A 156 6.42 -7.12 12.40
CA ALA A 156 6.83 -8.47 12.04
C ALA A 156 5.70 -9.46 12.36
N LEU A 157 5.45 -10.40 11.44
CA LEU A 157 4.43 -11.44 11.58
C LEU A 157 5.05 -12.82 11.37
N ASP A 158 4.68 -13.77 12.22
CA ASP A 158 5.20 -15.15 12.23
C ASP A 158 4.12 -16.23 12.06
N SER A 159 2.85 -15.83 12.02
CA SER A 159 1.71 -16.73 12.03
C SER A 159 0.49 -16.12 11.33
N ASN A 160 -0.40 -16.98 10.86
CA ASN A 160 -1.70 -16.57 10.31
C ASN A 160 -2.59 -16.01 11.42
N GLY A 161 -3.45 -15.05 11.08
CA GLY A 161 -4.39 -14.48 12.05
C GLY A 161 -4.57 -12.98 11.93
N ILE A 162 -5.24 -12.42 12.93
CA ILE A 162 -5.52 -10.99 13.02
C ILE A 162 -4.23 -10.27 13.45
N PHE A 163 -3.94 -9.14 12.81
CA PHE A 163 -2.86 -8.23 13.19
C PHE A 163 -3.39 -6.81 13.32
N ALA A 164 -2.70 -5.99 14.10
CA ALA A 164 -2.91 -4.55 14.16
C ALA A 164 -1.56 -3.87 14.42
N PHE A 165 -1.35 -2.71 13.81
CA PHE A 165 -0.25 -1.82 14.15
C PHE A 165 -0.52 -1.13 15.50
N ASP A 166 0.54 -0.79 16.22
CA ASP A 166 0.44 -0.05 17.48
C ASP A 166 0.30 1.46 17.26
N SER A 167 0.91 1.96 16.18
CA SER A 167 0.73 3.32 15.71
C SER A 167 -0.71 3.53 15.29
N ARG A 168 -1.26 4.65 15.71
CA ARG A 168 -2.60 5.08 15.35
C ARG A 168 -2.53 6.21 14.35
N ILE A 169 -3.50 6.22 13.44
CA ILE A 169 -3.64 7.27 12.45
C ILE A 169 -4.82 8.15 12.86
N ILE A 170 -4.60 9.47 12.80
CA ILE A 170 -5.65 10.45 13.07
C ILE A 170 -6.82 10.26 12.11
N ASP A 171 -8.02 10.60 12.54
CA ASP A 171 -9.18 10.62 11.65
C ASP A 171 -8.94 11.51 10.41
N GLY A 172 -9.45 11.09 9.26
CA GLY A 172 -9.14 11.70 7.95
C GLY A 172 -7.70 11.50 7.46
N GLY A 173 -6.81 10.94 8.28
CA GLY A 173 -5.44 10.60 7.92
C GLY A 173 -5.38 9.46 6.90
N THR A 174 -4.40 9.51 6.01
CA THR A 174 -4.14 8.44 5.04
C THR A 174 -3.28 7.33 5.63
N TYR A 175 -3.54 6.11 5.20
CA TYR A 175 -2.71 4.95 5.50
C TYR A 175 -2.30 4.23 4.23
N THR A 176 -1.14 3.60 4.28
CA THR A 176 -0.62 2.68 3.27
C THR A 176 0.15 1.58 3.99
N VAL A 177 -0.26 0.34 3.77
CA VAL A 177 0.35 -0.88 4.28
C VAL A 177 1.04 -1.55 3.11
N VAL A 178 2.33 -1.81 3.26
CA VAL A 178 3.14 -2.52 2.25
C VAL A 178 3.86 -3.69 2.88
N VAL A 179 4.14 -4.71 2.08
CA VAL A 179 5.11 -5.74 2.46
C VAL A 179 6.50 -5.12 2.37
N LEU A 180 7.15 -4.96 3.51
CA LEU A 180 8.53 -4.48 3.58
C LEU A 180 9.51 -5.64 3.35
N GLN A 181 9.20 -6.81 3.90
CA GLN A 181 10.01 -8.01 3.76
C GLN A 181 9.08 -9.20 3.53
N ALA A 182 9.31 -9.92 2.44
CA ALA A 182 8.59 -11.15 2.14
C ALA A 182 9.19 -12.34 2.92
N PRO A 183 8.39 -13.40 3.19
CA PRO A 183 8.89 -14.60 3.84
C PRO A 183 9.95 -15.31 2.97
N ALA A 184 11.03 -15.75 3.59
CA ALA A 184 12.16 -16.38 2.89
C ALA A 184 12.36 -17.87 3.19
N ALA A 185 11.73 -18.40 4.23
CA ALA A 185 11.92 -19.79 4.66
C ALA A 185 10.61 -20.42 5.19
N PRO A 186 9.83 -21.13 4.34
CA PRO A 186 9.92 -21.16 2.87
C PRO A 186 9.70 -19.79 2.20
N GLU A 187 10.24 -19.65 0.99
CA GLU A 187 10.02 -18.48 0.12
C GLU A 187 8.53 -18.34 -0.22
N GLN A 188 7.98 -17.13 -0.03
CA GLN A 188 6.60 -16.81 -0.39
C GLN A 188 6.49 -15.38 -0.93
N VAL A 189 5.47 -15.16 -1.75
CA VAL A 189 5.04 -13.84 -2.19
C VAL A 189 3.76 -13.50 -1.45
N CYS A 190 3.71 -12.33 -0.82
CA CYS A 190 2.53 -11.84 -0.11
C CYS A 190 1.96 -10.61 -0.82
N HIS A 191 0.66 -10.62 -1.06
CA HIS A 191 -0.07 -9.50 -1.67
C HIS A 191 -0.93 -8.80 -0.62
N VAL A 192 -0.91 -7.46 -0.66
CA VAL A 192 -1.73 -6.62 0.21
C VAL A 192 -3.00 -6.22 -0.53
N HIS A 193 -4.16 -6.54 0.06
CA HIS A 193 -5.48 -6.07 -0.36
C HIS A 193 -5.99 -5.05 0.65
N ASN A 194 -6.69 -4.02 0.17
CA ASN A 194 -7.16 -2.88 0.97
C ASN A 194 -6.03 -2.20 1.77
N GLY A 195 -4.80 -2.27 1.25
CA GLY A 195 -3.62 -1.77 1.94
C GLY A 195 -3.56 -0.25 2.05
N SER A 196 -4.38 0.51 1.32
CA SER A 196 -4.37 1.97 1.37
C SER A 196 -5.77 2.54 1.48
N GLY A 197 -5.87 3.71 2.11
CA GLY A 197 -7.14 4.41 2.30
C GLY A 197 -7.02 5.61 3.23
N THR A 198 -8.17 6.10 3.68
CA THR A 198 -8.31 7.16 4.69
C THR A 198 -9.06 6.60 5.88
N VAL A 199 -8.62 6.95 7.09
CA VAL A 199 -9.38 6.69 8.30
C VAL A 199 -10.65 7.53 8.31
N ASN A 200 -11.78 6.93 8.70
CA ASN A 200 -13.09 7.58 8.73
C ASN A 200 -13.86 7.18 9.98
N GLY A 201 -13.48 7.75 11.12
CA GLY A 201 -14.22 7.64 12.37
C GLY A 201 -14.20 6.28 13.08
N ASP A 202 -13.49 5.27 12.55
CA ASP A 202 -13.37 3.93 13.14
C ASP A 202 -12.02 3.25 12.80
N ASP A 203 -11.70 2.18 13.54
CA ASP A 203 -10.53 1.33 13.29
C ASP A 203 -10.64 0.64 11.91
N VAL A 204 -9.54 0.66 11.14
CA VAL A 204 -9.45 -0.04 9.87
C VAL A 204 -9.00 -1.47 10.14
N GLY A 205 -9.88 -2.43 9.87
CA GLY A 205 -9.65 -3.86 10.15
C GLY A 205 -9.77 -4.78 8.94
N ASP A 206 -9.89 -4.23 7.73
CA ASP A 206 -10.16 -4.96 6.49
C ASP A 206 -8.92 -5.10 5.57
N VAL A 207 -7.73 -4.73 6.06
CA VAL A 207 -6.47 -4.99 5.36
C VAL A 207 -6.23 -6.50 5.31
N HIS A 208 -6.15 -7.07 4.12
CA HIS A 208 -5.95 -8.50 3.96
C HIS A 208 -4.62 -8.79 3.29
N ILE A 209 -3.83 -9.67 3.90
CA ILE A 209 -2.54 -10.11 3.38
C ILE A 209 -2.67 -11.58 2.97
N ASP A 210 -2.51 -11.84 1.67
CA ASP A 210 -2.58 -13.17 1.07
C ASP A 210 -1.16 -13.62 0.67
N CYS A 211 -0.62 -14.61 1.37
CA CYS A 211 0.70 -15.17 1.11
C CYS A 211 0.60 -16.51 0.38
N LYS A 212 1.33 -16.64 -0.73
CA LYS A 212 1.39 -17.85 -1.55
C LYS A 212 2.83 -18.23 -1.88
N PRO A 213 3.14 -19.54 -1.99
CA PRO A 213 4.41 -19.95 -2.59
C PRO A 213 4.55 -19.35 -4.00
N PRO A 214 5.76 -18.95 -4.42
CA PRO A 214 5.97 -18.46 -5.76
C PRO A 214 5.68 -19.56 -6.79
N VAL A 215 5.16 -19.15 -7.95
CA VAL A 215 4.94 -20.06 -9.07
C VAL A 215 6.28 -20.37 -9.72
N ARG A 216 6.51 -21.66 -9.99
CA ARG A 216 7.74 -22.16 -10.59
C ARG A 216 7.40 -23.06 -11.79
N TYR A 217 8.22 -23.00 -12.81
CA TYR A 217 8.03 -23.69 -14.08
C TYR A 217 9.25 -24.53 -14.45
N ARG A 218 9.02 -25.54 -15.27
CA ARG A 218 10.01 -26.52 -15.72
C ARG A 218 10.62 -26.08 -17.05
N VAL A 219 11.86 -26.50 -17.27
CA VAL A 219 12.55 -26.35 -18.56
C VAL A 219 12.88 -27.74 -19.09
N GLY A 220 12.59 -27.97 -20.36
CA GLY A 220 12.71 -29.25 -21.03
C GLY A 220 12.65 -29.10 -22.54
N GLY A 221 12.63 -30.23 -23.23
CA GLY A 221 12.73 -30.25 -24.67
C GLY A 221 12.84 -31.64 -25.25
N ALA A 222 13.36 -31.74 -26.46
CA ALA A 222 13.61 -33.01 -27.14
C ALA A 222 15.02 -33.10 -27.70
N VAL A 223 15.61 -34.29 -27.58
CA VAL A 223 16.89 -34.65 -28.20
C VAL A 223 16.65 -35.55 -29.40
N VAL A 224 17.28 -35.22 -30.52
CA VAL A 224 17.25 -36.01 -31.77
C VAL A 224 18.66 -36.21 -32.33
N GLY A 225 18.88 -37.35 -32.99
CA GLY A 225 20.17 -37.71 -33.61
C GLY A 225 21.26 -38.16 -32.62
N LEU A 226 20.94 -38.34 -31.33
CA LEU A 226 21.87 -38.86 -30.33
C LEU A 226 22.13 -40.35 -30.59
N ALA A 227 23.39 -40.68 -30.86
CA ALA A 227 23.90 -42.03 -31.01
C ALA A 227 25.11 -42.28 -30.08
N GLY A 228 25.82 -41.21 -29.69
CA GLY A 228 26.97 -41.25 -28.79
C GLY A 228 26.58 -41.25 -27.33
N ALA A 229 27.44 -41.84 -26.49
CA ALA A 229 27.34 -41.74 -25.03
C ALA A 229 28.01 -40.47 -24.49
N GLY A 230 27.47 -39.96 -23.37
CA GLY A 230 28.07 -38.86 -22.60
C GLY A 230 27.51 -37.47 -22.86
N LEU A 231 26.36 -37.34 -23.53
CA LEU A 231 25.66 -36.05 -23.61
C LEU A 231 25.25 -35.60 -22.20
N ALA A 232 25.59 -34.37 -21.83
CA ALA A 232 25.04 -33.70 -20.66
C ALA A 232 24.61 -32.29 -21.03
N LEU A 233 23.40 -31.93 -20.62
CA LEU A 233 22.84 -30.58 -20.77
C LEU A 233 23.00 -29.82 -19.45
N ASP A 234 23.17 -28.52 -19.53
CA ASP A 234 23.30 -27.62 -18.38
C ASP A 234 22.17 -26.59 -18.44
N LEU A 235 21.46 -26.44 -17.32
CA LEU A 235 20.49 -25.36 -17.12
C LEU A 235 21.13 -24.32 -16.22
N ASN A 236 21.33 -23.11 -16.73
CA ASN A 236 21.80 -21.92 -15.99
C ASN A 236 23.05 -22.13 -15.11
N GLY A 237 23.85 -23.16 -15.33
CA GLY A 237 24.94 -23.56 -14.43
C GLY A 237 24.50 -24.14 -13.08
N ILE A 238 23.20 -24.36 -12.86
CA ILE A 238 22.63 -24.81 -11.58
C ILE A 238 22.29 -26.30 -11.58
N GLU A 239 21.99 -26.88 -12.75
CA GLU A 239 21.73 -28.31 -12.90
C GLU A 239 22.40 -28.86 -14.15
N VAL A 240 23.02 -30.04 -14.02
CA VAL A 240 23.54 -30.81 -15.14
C VAL A 240 22.68 -32.07 -15.30
N LEU A 241 22.07 -32.22 -16.47
CA LEU A 241 21.20 -33.33 -16.82
C LEU A 241 21.91 -34.27 -17.82
N PRO A 242 22.29 -35.49 -17.42
CA PRO A 242 22.77 -36.51 -18.35
C PRO A 242 21.64 -36.99 -19.27
N VAL A 243 21.92 -37.10 -20.56
CA VAL A 243 20.96 -37.60 -21.57
C VAL A 243 21.55 -38.83 -22.26
N SER A 244 20.83 -39.95 -22.23
CA SER A 244 21.30 -41.24 -22.72
C SER A 244 20.63 -41.72 -24.00
N ALA A 245 19.53 -41.09 -24.42
CA ALA A 245 18.76 -41.48 -25.59
C ALA A 245 18.06 -40.29 -26.24
N ASN A 246 17.59 -40.49 -27.48
CA ASN A 246 16.66 -39.57 -28.14
C ASN A 246 15.31 -39.57 -27.41
N GLY A 247 14.60 -38.45 -27.50
CA GLY A 247 13.28 -38.28 -26.88
C GLY A 247 13.21 -37.02 -26.02
N ALA A 248 12.15 -36.94 -25.22
CA ALA A 248 11.94 -35.81 -24.33
C ALA A 248 12.95 -35.81 -23.16
N PHE A 249 13.37 -34.63 -22.76
CA PHE A 249 14.14 -34.39 -21.54
C PHE A 249 13.50 -33.26 -20.74
N GLU A 250 13.71 -33.27 -19.43
CA GLU A 250 13.23 -32.23 -18.54
C GLU A 250 14.20 -32.10 -17.36
N PHE A 251 14.52 -30.86 -16.99
CA PHE A 251 15.31 -30.57 -15.79
C PHE A 251 14.44 -30.73 -14.54
N SER A 252 15.04 -31.22 -13.45
CA SER A 252 14.33 -31.36 -12.18
C SER A 252 14.19 -30.03 -11.44
N THR A 253 15.13 -29.11 -11.65
CA THR A 253 15.13 -27.75 -11.12
C THR A 253 14.12 -26.91 -11.86
N THR A 254 13.23 -26.28 -11.10
CA THR A 254 12.23 -25.35 -11.61
C THR A 254 12.68 -23.90 -11.40
N LEU A 255 12.41 -23.04 -12.36
CA LEU A 255 12.74 -21.61 -12.32
C LEU A 255 11.50 -20.78 -11.97
N LEU A 256 11.68 -19.58 -11.42
CA LEU A 256 10.56 -18.69 -11.11
C LEU A 256 9.97 -18.09 -12.39
N ASP A 257 8.72 -17.64 -12.30
CA ASP A 257 8.14 -16.83 -13.37
C ASP A 257 8.96 -15.55 -13.60
N GLY A 258 9.26 -15.22 -14.85
CA GLY A 258 10.13 -14.09 -15.21
C GLY A 258 11.63 -14.35 -15.11
N ASP A 259 12.08 -15.51 -14.60
CA ASP A 259 13.49 -15.88 -14.62
C ASP A 259 13.97 -16.16 -16.05
N ALA A 260 15.22 -15.81 -16.34
CA ALA A 260 15.87 -16.23 -17.57
C ALA A 260 16.28 -17.71 -17.49
N TYR A 261 16.15 -18.42 -18.60
CA TYR A 261 16.70 -19.78 -18.77
C TYR A 261 17.74 -19.80 -19.89
N SER A 262 18.72 -20.70 -19.72
CA SER A 262 19.82 -20.97 -20.64
C SER A 262 20.16 -22.45 -20.55
N VAL A 263 19.81 -23.20 -21.59
CA VAL A 263 20.13 -24.61 -21.80
C VAL A 263 21.31 -24.70 -22.75
N THR A 264 22.41 -25.28 -22.28
CA THR A 264 23.63 -25.46 -23.06
C THR A 264 24.10 -26.90 -23.06
N VAL A 265 24.93 -27.28 -24.05
CA VAL A 265 25.62 -28.58 -23.99
C VAL A 265 26.82 -28.44 -23.07
N ARG A 266 26.74 -29.09 -21.90
CA ARG A 266 27.86 -29.19 -20.96
C ARG A 266 28.94 -30.14 -21.45
N GLN A 267 28.51 -31.28 -21.98
CA GLN A 267 29.38 -32.33 -22.45
C GLN A 267 28.85 -32.91 -23.76
N GLN A 268 29.71 -32.94 -24.77
CA GLN A 268 29.41 -33.54 -26.07
C GLN A 268 29.57 -35.07 -26.01
N PRO A 269 28.79 -35.84 -26.79
CA PRO A 269 28.96 -37.29 -26.86
C PRO A 269 30.31 -37.67 -27.46
N ALA A 270 30.99 -38.65 -26.85
CA ALA A 270 32.34 -39.05 -27.23
C ALA A 270 32.43 -40.40 -27.94
N SER A 271 31.43 -41.29 -27.80
CA SER A 271 31.46 -42.63 -28.38
C SER A 271 30.09 -43.10 -28.87
N PRO A 272 29.82 -43.07 -30.20
CA PRO A 272 30.57 -42.35 -31.23
C PRO A 272 30.69 -40.85 -30.97
N LEU A 273 31.71 -40.21 -31.57
CA LEU A 273 31.91 -38.76 -31.46
C LEU A 273 30.80 -38.02 -32.22
N GLN A 274 30.08 -37.16 -31.50
CA GLN A 274 29.02 -36.34 -32.08
C GLN A 274 29.19 -34.87 -31.66
N THR A 275 28.43 -34.00 -32.32
CA THR A 275 28.22 -32.62 -31.89
C THR A 275 26.73 -32.36 -31.84
N CYS A 276 26.27 -32.04 -30.64
CA CYS A 276 24.93 -31.60 -30.34
C CYS A 276 24.89 -30.07 -30.27
N GLN A 277 23.85 -29.47 -30.83
CA GLN A 277 23.56 -28.04 -30.75
C GLN A 277 22.18 -27.84 -30.15
N VAL A 278 22.02 -26.76 -29.39
CA VAL A 278 20.74 -26.39 -28.76
C VAL A 278 20.10 -25.26 -29.55
N GLY A 279 18.87 -25.48 -30.02
CA GLY A 279 17.97 -24.45 -30.55
C GLY A 279 16.87 -24.13 -29.52
N GLY A 280 16.45 -22.87 -29.43
CA GLY A 280 15.49 -22.43 -28.40
C GLY A 280 16.04 -22.53 -26.97
N GLY A 281 17.35 -22.73 -26.82
CA GLY A 281 18.01 -22.94 -25.53
C GLY A 281 18.13 -21.71 -24.64
N SER A 282 17.53 -20.57 -24.98
CA SER A 282 17.52 -19.42 -24.10
C SER A 282 16.23 -18.61 -24.23
N GLY A 283 15.84 -17.98 -23.12
CA GLY A 283 14.63 -17.18 -23.06
C GLY A 283 14.28 -16.78 -21.63
N VAL A 284 13.02 -16.43 -21.42
CA VAL A 284 12.46 -16.05 -20.11
C VAL A 284 11.24 -16.92 -19.86
N ILE A 285 11.07 -17.38 -18.63
CA ILE A 285 9.87 -18.09 -18.19
C ILE A 285 8.69 -17.11 -18.19
N ALA A 286 7.62 -17.44 -18.91
CA ALA A 286 6.48 -16.56 -19.12
C ALA A 286 5.15 -17.30 -18.87
N GLY A 287 4.84 -17.57 -17.62
CA GLY A 287 3.57 -18.13 -17.20
C GLY A 287 3.35 -19.60 -17.58
N GLY A 288 4.40 -20.34 -17.92
CA GLY A 288 4.30 -21.73 -18.36
C GLY A 288 5.65 -22.46 -18.43
N ASP A 289 5.58 -23.80 -18.47
CA ASP A 289 6.73 -24.66 -18.69
C ASP A 289 7.30 -24.43 -20.11
N VAL A 290 8.63 -24.38 -20.21
CA VAL A 290 9.36 -24.30 -21.48
C VAL A 290 9.74 -25.72 -21.88
N LEU A 291 9.02 -26.31 -22.84
CA LEU A 291 9.20 -27.72 -23.25
C LEU A 291 9.61 -27.86 -24.72
N ASP A 292 10.00 -26.78 -25.37
CA ASP A 292 10.28 -26.69 -26.81
C ASP A 292 11.76 -26.51 -27.14
N VAL A 293 12.66 -26.70 -26.17
CA VAL A 293 14.11 -26.70 -26.41
C VAL A 293 14.47 -27.87 -27.33
N GLN A 294 15.20 -27.60 -28.42
CA GLN A 294 15.58 -28.61 -29.39
C GLN A 294 17.06 -28.90 -29.30
N VAL A 295 17.43 -30.16 -29.07
CA VAL A 295 18.83 -30.60 -29.11
C VAL A 295 19.03 -31.50 -30.30
N GLN A 296 19.84 -31.05 -31.26
CA GLN A 296 20.12 -31.77 -32.50
C GLN A 296 21.57 -32.25 -32.50
N CYS A 297 21.76 -33.56 -32.51
CA CYS A 297 23.07 -34.20 -32.53
C CYS A 297 23.39 -34.72 -33.92
N ALA A 298 24.60 -34.44 -34.39
CA ALA A 298 25.13 -34.97 -35.64
C ALA A 298 26.48 -35.66 -35.41
N ASN A 299 26.70 -36.77 -36.11
CA ASN A 299 28.00 -37.45 -36.09
C ASN A 299 29.09 -36.52 -36.61
N LYS A 300 30.22 -36.43 -35.90
CA LYS A 300 31.40 -35.84 -36.50
C LYS A 300 31.94 -36.82 -37.52
N VAL A 301 31.89 -36.45 -38.79
CA VAL A 301 32.65 -37.16 -39.82
C VAL A 301 34.11 -36.78 -39.59
N MET A 302 34.86 -37.71 -38.98
CA MET A 302 36.31 -37.63 -39.04
C MET A 302 36.67 -37.83 -40.51
N ASP A 303 36.97 -36.74 -41.20
CA ASP A 303 37.37 -36.78 -42.60
C ASP A 303 38.62 -37.65 -42.70
N ARG A 304 38.46 -38.87 -43.22
CA ARG A 304 39.53 -39.87 -43.31
C ARG A 304 40.48 -39.58 -44.48
N ILE A 305 40.46 -38.38 -45.06
CA ILE A 305 41.19 -38.02 -46.29
C ILE A 305 42.72 -38.05 -46.16
N PHE A 306 43.33 -38.16 -44.97
CA PHE A 306 44.80 -38.31 -44.85
C PHE A 306 45.27 -39.66 -44.26
N ALA A 307 44.48 -40.73 -44.36
CA ALA A 307 44.86 -42.06 -43.85
C ALA A 307 45.43 -43.03 -44.92
N SER A 308 45.93 -42.52 -46.05
CA SER A 308 46.85 -43.30 -46.90
C SER A 308 47.97 -42.40 -47.37
N GLY A 309 49.17 -42.63 -46.82
CA GLY A 309 50.39 -42.03 -47.33
C GLY A 309 50.50 -42.28 -48.83
N PHE A 310 50.83 -41.23 -49.57
CA PHE A 310 51.41 -41.39 -50.89
C PHE A 310 52.82 -41.96 -50.68
N GLU A 311 52.99 -43.24 -51.02
CA GLU A 311 54.30 -43.81 -51.37
C GLU A 311 54.89 -43.09 -52.58
#